data_AF-A0A2G9ZLW4-F1
#
_entry.id   AF-A0A2G9ZLW4-F1
#
_cell.length_a   1.000
_cell.length_b   1.000
_cell.length_c   1.000
_cell.angle_alpha   90.00
_cell.angle_beta   90.00
_cell.angle_gamma   90.00
#
_symmetry.space_group_name_H-M   'P 1'
#
loop_
_entity.id
_entity.type
_entity.pdbx_description
1 polymer ?
#
loop_
_entity_poly.entity_id
_entity_poly.type
_entity_poly.pdbx_seq_one_letter_code
_entity_poly.pdbx_strand_id
1 'polypeptide(L)'
;MEKFGEDLKNPQPSGRPGKPEQGPADPDRRVFIEKGLLIGSGVALSLAAGAGLVDFFSRREKNHRHGPEDISSTAAHDIGQKPRDTAARREKPSLPEKKFLDSILDIYHQLSSQEAFFPKNIFSTDFLIAQQIQESNYQPAAVSSAEAYGVMQTRDIAVLDVHRYLKILNRKNNTDYAFANYDEKLSGLDLKIIQEYIKKYPDYSRALGKIFLMCLHGQDGYAIGRKTKNSVNAQKEILLAYNGGTSILKRKKSPAYKIAKEYADAIIKLKDIIGMIRRKAKERKIFFDNYQVAKLAISSRGKKQVENYIDEFLDYYKNNNKP
;
A
#
# COMPACT_ATOMS: atom_id res chain seq x y z
N MET A 1 -45.14 36.92 -72.03
CA MET A 1 -44.10 37.14 -73.06
C MET A 1 -42.77 36.91 -72.39
N GLU A 2 -41.98 36.00 -72.97
CA GLU A 2 -40.50 35.96 -72.99
C GLU A 2 -39.73 35.86 -71.64
N LYS A 3 -38.56 35.23 -71.53
CA LYS A 3 -37.83 34.14 -72.21
C LYS A 3 -36.41 34.21 -71.59
N PHE A 4 -35.81 33.05 -71.27
CA PHE A 4 -34.36 32.82 -71.04
C PHE A 4 -33.70 33.57 -69.86
N GLY A 5 -32.73 33.04 -69.13
CA GLY A 5 -31.68 32.05 -69.42
C GLY A 5 -30.34 32.68 -69.01
N GLU A 6 -29.35 31.85 -68.67
CA GLU A 6 -27.97 32.20 -68.24
C GLU A 6 -27.78 32.56 -66.75
N ASP A 7 -26.75 32.13 -66.01
CA ASP A 7 -25.73 31.12 -66.25
C ASP A 7 -25.02 30.78 -64.92
N LEU A 8 -24.49 29.55 -64.88
CA LEU A 8 -23.69 28.95 -63.80
C LEU A 8 -22.37 29.68 -63.54
N LYS A 9 -22.11 30.08 -62.28
CA LYS A 9 -20.77 30.03 -61.66
C LYS A 9 -20.84 29.68 -60.17
N ASN A 10 -20.43 28.45 -59.85
CA ASN A 10 -20.00 28.08 -58.49
C ASN A 10 -18.69 28.81 -58.14
N PRO A 11 -18.50 29.16 -56.87
CA PRO A 11 -17.37 28.57 -56.16
C PRO A 11 -17.75 27.98 -54.80
N GLN A 12 -17.05 26.88 -54.48
CA GLN A 12 -17.05 26.17 -53.20
C GLN A 12 -16.78 27.10 -52.00
N PRO A 13 -17.39 26.85 -50.82
CA PRO A 13 -16.83 27.30 -49.56
C PRO A 13 -15.80 26.29 -49.05
N SER A 14 -14.52 26.59 -49.27
CA SER A 14 -13.41 25.98 -48.53
C SER A 14 -13.25 26.72 -47.19
N GLY A 15 -13.66 26.08 -46.11
CA GLY A 15 -13.53 26.63 -44.76
C GLY A 15 -13.49 25.53 -43.71
N ARG A 16 -12.31 24.91 -43.51
CA ARG A 16 -12.02 24.09 -42.33
C ARG A 16 -12.03 24.99 -41.08
N PRO A 17 -12.68 24.61 -39.98
CA PRO A 17 -12.50 25.30 -38.71
C PRO A 17 -11.05 25.12 -38.23
N GLY A 18 -10.44 26.24 -37.84
CA GLY A 18 -9.05 26.35 -37.42
C GLY A 18 -8.71 25.47 -36.23
N LYS A 19 -7.49 24.92 -36.25
CA LYS A 19 -6.86 24.27 -35.09
C LYS A 19 -6.62 25.32 -34.01
N PRO A 20 -6.87 25.03 -32.72
CA PRO A 20 -6.42 25.90 -31.65
C PRO A 20 -4.88 25.95 -31.65
N GLU A 21 -4.35 27.17 -31.56
CA GLU A 21 -2.94 27.47 -31.43
C GLU A 21 -2.33 26.70 -30.26
N GLN A 22 -1.34 25.87 -30.58
CA GLN A 22 -0.46 25.27 -29.58
C GLN A 22 0.53 26.34 -29.14
N GLY A 23 0.33 26.88 -27.94
CA GLY A 23 1.36 27.64 -27.23
C GLY A 23 2.65 26.80 -27.08
N PRO A 24 3.81 27.45 -26.91
CA PRO A 24 5.09 26.77 -26.89
C PRO A 24 5.10 25.68 -25.82
N ALA A 25 5.54 24.49 -26.24
CA ALA A 25 5.63 23.33 -25.37
C ALA A 25 6.65 23.60 -24.25
N ASP A 26 6.17 23.60 -23.02
CA ASP A 26 6.98 23.60 -21.80
C ASP A 26 8.06 22.49 -21.88
N PRO A 27 9.36 22.84 -21.88
CA PRO A 27 10.44 21.86 -21.98
C PRO A 27 10.49 20.91 -20.77
N ASP A 28 9.92 21.28 -19.62
CA ASP A 28 9.89 20.42 -18.42
C ASP A 28 8.85 19.28 -18.54
N ARG A 29 7.90 19.38 -19.48
CA ARG A 29 6.96 18.28 -19.77
C ARG A 29 7.54 17.18 -20.66
N ARG A 30 8.65 17.42 -21.37
CA ARG A 30 9.22 16.45 -22.34
C ARG A 30 10.25 15.49 -21.74
N VAL A 31 10.69 15.70 -20.50
CA VAL A 31 11.70 14.85 -19.85
C VAL A 31 11.09 13.58 -19.21
N PHE A 32 9.76 13.41 -19.19
CA PHE A 32 9.10 12.35 -18.40
C PHE A 32 8.67 11.07 -19.15
N ILE A 33 9.16 10.82 -20.37
CA ILE A 33 8.86 9.56 -21.10
C ILE A 33 10.08 8.70 -21.44
N GLU A 34 11.30 9.23 -21.42
CA GLU A 34 12.51 8.47 -21.79
C GLU A 34 13.53 8.42 -20.65
N LYS A 35 13.33 7.45 -19.75
CA LYS A 35 14.37 6.67 -19.04
C LYS A 35 13.70 5.63 -18.14
N GLY A 36 12.84 4.82 -18.75
CA GLY A 36 12.41 3.54 -18.18
C GLY A 36 13.52 2.52 -18.40
N LEU A 37 14.59 2.62 -17.62
CA LEU A 37 15.63 1.60 -17.59
C LEU A 37 14.98 0.29 -17.12
N LEU A 38 14.99 -0.71 -18.01
CA LEU A 38 14.70 -2.10 -17.69
C LEU A 38 15.59 -2.53 -16.53
N ILE A 39 15.03 -2.62 -15.32
CA ILE A 39 15.54 -3.53 -14.29
C ILE A 39 14.50 -4.63 -14.17
N GLY A 40 14.94 -5.81 -14.58
CA GLY A 40 14.13 -7.00 -14.79
C GLY A 40 13.36 -7.45 -13.55
N SER A 41 12.15 -7.96 -13.83
CA SER A 41 11.62 -9.19 -13.22
C SER A 41 11.74 -9.31 -11.69
N GLY A 42 10.94 -8.51 -10.97
CA GLY A 42 10.53 -8.84 -9.61
C GLY A 42 9.22 -9.60 -9.62
N VAL A 43 9.28 -10.91 -9.90
CA VAL A 43 8.16 -11.83 -9.68
C VAL A 43 7.89 -11.83 -8.18
N ALA A 44 6.88 -11.07 -7.74
CA ALA A 44 6.18 -11.39 -6.51
C ALA A 44 5.52 -12.74 -6.77
N LEU A 45 6.24 -13.81 -6.45
CA LEU A 45 5.72 -15.16 -6.24
C LEU A 45 4.75 -15.01 -5.06
N SER A 46 3.56 -14.53 -5.39
CA SER A 46 2.36 -14.74 -4.60
C SER A 46 2.32 -16.25 -4.44
N LEU A 47 2.60 -16.71 -3.24
CA LEU A 47 2.33 -18.07 -2.79
C LEU A 47 0.96 -18.45 -3.35
N ALA A 48 0.99 -19.32 -4.35
CA ALA A 48 -0.16 -19.67 -5.15
C ALA A 48 -1.31 -20.10 -4.25
N ALA A 49 -2.48 -19.57 -4.56
CA ALA A 49 -3.73 -19.92 -3.93
C ALA A 49 -3.93 -21.45 -3.90
N GLY A 50 -4.20 -21.97 -2.70
CA GLY A 50 -5.06 -23.14 -2.44
C GLY A 50 -4.87 -24.38 -3.30
N ALA A 51 -3.81 -25.16 -3.04
CA ALA A 51 -3.80 -26.63 -3.15
C ALA A 51 -2.53 -27.29 -2.55
N GLY A 52 -1.40 -26.56 -2.42
CA GLY A 52 -0.11 -27.16 -2.05
C GLY A 52 0.39 -26.95 -0.60
N LEU A 53 -0.39 -26.34 0.30
CA LEU A 53 0.09 -25.97 1.64
C LEU A 53 -0.05 -27.07 2.71
N VAL A 54 -0.71 -28.19 2.42
CA VAL A 54 -0.87 -29.32 3.36
C VAL A 54 0.42 -30.18 3.45
N ASP A 55 1.19 -30.27 2.37
CA ASP A 55 2.42 -31.09 2.34
C ASP A 55 3.66 -30.40 2.95
N PHE A 56 3.66 -29.07 3.02
CA PHE A 56 4.80 -28.33 3.57
C PHE A 56 4.84 -28.37 5.10
N PHE A 57 3.69 -28.40 5.78
CA PHE A 57 3.61 -28.50 7.24
C PHE A 57 3.71 -29.94 7.76
N SER A 58 3.24 -30.92 6.99
CA SER A 58 3.31 -32.35 7.37
C SER A 58 4.74 -32.93 7.40
N ARG A 59 5.72 -32.25 6.78
CA ARG A 59 7.13 -32.67 6.78
C ARG A 59 7.96 -32.08 7.93
N ARG A 60 7.44 -31.12 8.70
CA ARG A 60 8.18 -30.47 9.79
C ARG A 60 7.90 -31.05 11.18
N GLU A 61 6.80 -31.82 11.34
CA GLU A 61 6.45 -32.48 12.60
C GLU A 61 7.18 -33.80 12.87
N LYS A 62 7.97 -34.33 11.92
CA LYS A 62 8.67 -35.61 12.10
C LYS A 62 10.07 -35.53 12.71
N ASN A 63 10.65 -34.34 12.89
CA ASN A 63 12.08 -34.21 13.26
C ASN A 63 12.38 -33.51 14.60
N HIS A 64 11.46 -33.47 15.56
CA HIS A 64 11.80 -33.05 16.93
C HIS A 64 11.14 -33.96 17.98
N ARG A 65 11.76 -35.12 18.19
CA ARG A 65 11.75 -35.83 19.46
C ARG A 65 13.19 -36.23 19.79
N HIS A 66 13.83 -35.50 20.69
CA HIS A 66 14.63 -36.05 21.78
C HIS A 66 14.85 -34.98 22.85
N GLY A 67 14.81 -35.44 24.09
CA GLY A 67 14.65 -34.68 25.32
C GLY A 67 15.93 -34.00 25.84
N PRO A 68 15.88 -33.55 27.12
CA PRO A 68 16.75 -32.52 27.67
C PRO A 68 17.95 -33.08 28.45
N GLU A 69 19.01 -32.28 28.59
CA GLU A 69 19.97 -32.44 29.69
C GLU A 69 20.36 -31.07 30.28
N ASP A 70 20.32 -31.05 31.61
CA ASP A 70 20.82 -30.03 32.53
C ASP A 70 22.36 -29.94 32.53
N ILE A 71 22.92 -28.82 33.01
CA ILE A 71 23.77 -28.74 34.24
C ILE A 71 24.49 -27.38 34.34
N SER A 72 24.13 -26.68 35.44
CA SER A 72 24.89 -25.85 36.40
C SER A 72 26.11 -24.98 36.04
N SER A 73 25.98 -23.71 36.44
CA SER A 73 26.78 -22.93 37.43
C SER A 73 28.27 -22.63 37.24
N THR A 74 28.61 -21.34 37.45
CA THR A 74 29.66 -20.73 38.29
C THR A 74 29.88 -19.30 37.77
N ALA A 75 30.32 -18.27 38.49
CA ALA A 75 30.32 -17.87 39.89
C ALA A 75 30.58 -16.34 39.88
N ALA A 76 30.16 -15.65 40.93
CA ALA A 76 30.22 -14.21 41.11
C ALA A 76 31.63 -13.67 41.49
N HIS A 77 31.86 -12.38 41.21
CA HIS A 77 32.64 -11.35 41.95
C HIS A 77 32.88 -10.17 40.98
N ASP A 78 32.83 -8.87 41.32
CA ASP A 78 32.53 -8.18 42.57
C ASP A 78 32.26 -6.68 42.31
N ILE A 79 31.45 -6.10 43.21
CA ILE A 79 31.51 -4.75 43.81
C ILE A 79 31.62 -3.48 42.93
N GLY A 80 30.56 -2.68 43.00
CA GLY A 80 30.67 -1.34 43.59
C GLY A 80 30.65 -0.14 42.66
N GLN A 81 29.45 0.45 42.49
CA GLN A 81 29.18 1.87 42.77
C GLN A 81 27.70 2.18 42.46
N LYS A 82 27.02 2.80 43.42
CA LYS A 82 25.64 3.32 43.32
C LYS A 82 25.70 4.87 43.37
N PRO A 83 24.62 5.57 43.03
CA PRO A 83 24.43 6.25 41.75
C PRO A 83 24.68 7.77 41.86
N ARG A 84 25.16 8.40 40.78
CA ARG A 84 25.01 9.85 40.60
C ARG A 84 23.90 10.11 39.59
N ASP A 85 22.72 10.41 40.14
CA ASP A 85 21.75 11.23 39.46
C ASP A 85 22.39 12.60 39.17
N THR A 86 22.62 12.86 37.89
CA THR A 86 22.52 14.23 37.39
C THR A 86 21.71 14.19 36.10
N ALA A 87 20.51 14.72 36.24
CA ALA A 87 19.59 15.09 35.18
C ALA A 87 20.32 15.82 34.05
N ALA A 88 20.50 15.11 32.94
CA ALA A 88 20.38 15.63 31.59
C ALA A 88 20.26 14.40 30.68
N ARG A 89 19.06 13.81 30.60
CA ARG A 89 18.67 13.08 29.39
C ARG A 89 18.70 14.11 28.27
N ARG A 90 19.89 14.38 27.73
CA ARG A 90 20.03 14.88 26.37
C ARG A 90 19.28 13.86 25.54
N GLU A 91 18.08 14.21 25.10
CA GLU A 91 17.43 13.47 24.03
C GLU A 91 18.49 13.33 22.94
N LYS A 92 18.93 12.10 22.68
CA LYS A 92 19.83 11.86 21.54
C LYS A 92 19.15 12.52 20.35
N PRO A 93 19.83 13.40 19.59
CA PRO A 93 19.22 14.00 18.42
C PRO A 93 18.65 12.86 17.57
N SER A 94 17.33 12.88 17.38
CA SER A 94 16.64 11.80 16.69
C SER A 94 17.26 11.68 15.29
N LEU A 95 17.65 10.46 14.92
CA LEU A 95 18.27 10.18 13.63
C LEU A 95 17.46 10.83 12.49
N PRO A 96 18.10 11.43 11.48
CA PRO A 96 17.43 12.07 10.35
C PRO A 96 16.30 11.22 9.75
N GLU A 97 16.51 9.91 9.61
CA GLU A 97 15.55 8.96 9.04
C GLU A 97 14.33 8.78 9.93
N LYS A 98 14.49 8.86 11.25
CA LYS A 98 13.35 8.85 12.18
C LYS A 98 12.53 10.13 12.01
N LYS A 99 13.18 11.31 11.92
CA LYS A 99 12.46 12.58 11.67
C LYS A 99 11.71 12.56 10.35
N PHE A 100 12.29 11.96 9.32
CA PHE A 100 11.62 11.72 8.05
C PHE A 100 10.36 10.87 8.26
N LEU A 101 10.45 9.72 8.94
CA LEU A 101 9.31 8.84 9.18
C LEU A 101 8.24 9.46 10.08
N ASP A 102 8.63 10.21 11.11
CA ASP A 102 7.72 10.98 11.96
C ASP A 102 6.94 12.00 11.09
N SER A 103 7.65 12.73 10.22
CA SER A 103 7.01 13.69 9.29
C SER A 103 6.03 13.01 8.32
N ILE A 104 6.41 11.84 7.78
CA ILE A 104 5.54 11.04 6.92
C ILE A 104 4.25 10.64 7.66
N LEU A 105 4.35 10.23 8.92
CA LEU A 105 3.21 9.87 9.74
C LEU A 105 2.28 11.06 9.98
N ASP A 106 2.83 12.22 10.34
CA ASP A 106 2.07 13.46 10.56
C ASP A 106 1.34 13.91 9.29
N ILE A 107 2.02 13.86 8.14
CA ILE A 107 1.44 14.22 6.84
C ILE A 107 0.34 13.25 6.46
N TYR A 108 0.52 11.95 6.70
CA TYR A 108 -0.55 10.99 6.48
C TYR A 108 -1.79 11.37 7.30
N HIS A 109 -1.63 11.73 8.57
CA HIS A 109 -2.76 12.16 9.41
C HIS A 109 -3.44 13.42 8.87
N GLN A 110 -2.67 14.41 8.40
CA GLN A 110 -3.21 15.61 7.79
C GLN A 110 -3.97 15.32 6.49
N LEU A 111 -3.35 14.60 5.55
CA LEU A 111 -3.93 14.32 4.23
C LEU A 111 -5.10 13.34 4.29
N SER A 112 -5.07 12.36 5.19
CA SER A 112 -6.14 11.35 5.28
C SER A 112 -7.47 11.88 5.81
N SER A 113 -7.46 13.08 6.40
CA SER A 113 -8.68 13.78 6.79
C SER A 113 -9.39 14.46 5.61
N GLN A 114 -8.69 14.64 4.48
CA GLN A 114 -9.16 15.42 3.33
C GLN A 114 -9.67 14.50 2.22
N GLU A 115 -10.95 14.58 1.89
CA GLU A 115 -11.61 13.71 0.88
C GLU A 115 -10.96 13.82 -0.52
N ALA A 116 -10.36 14.97 -0.86
CA ALA A 116 -9.67 15.17 -2.13
C ALA A 116 -8.41 14.29 -2.29
N PHE A 117 -7.75 13.96 -1.17
CA PHE A 117 -6.55 13.12 -1.14
C PHE A 117 -6.88 11.67 -0.76
N PHE A 118 -7.81 11.49 0.18
CA PHE A 118 -8.13 10.20 0.75
C PHE A 118 -9.64 9.91 0.75
N PRO A 119 -10.26 9.76 -0.45
CA PRO A 119 -11.68 9.53 -0.56
C PRO A 119 -12.09 8.23 0.14
N LYS A 120 -12.92 8.33 1.20
CA LYS A 120 -13.19 7.21 2.12
C LYS A 120 -13.95 6.05 1.46
N ASN A 121 -14.67 6.32 0.39
CA ASN A 121 -15.34 5.29 -0.42
C ASN A 121 -14.35 4.44 -1.23
N ILE A 122 -13.16 4.97 -1.57
CA ILE A 122 -12.08 4.27 -2.26
C ILE A 122 -11.10 3.68 -1.26
N PHE A 123 -10.66 4.44 -0.25
CA PHE A 123 -9.70 4.00 0.75
C PHE A 123 -10.37 3.60 2.07
N SER A 124 -11.38 2.75 1.99
CA SER A 124 -12.10 2.28 3.18
C SER A 124 -11.20 1.46 4.10
N THR A 125 -11.51 1.45 5.40
CA THR A 125 -10.77 0.66 6.39
C THR A 125 -10.67 -0.82 5.99
N ASP A 126 -11.75 -1.41 5.49
CA ASP A 126 -11.78 -2.82 5.08
C ASP A 126 -10.88 -3.09 3.87
N PHE A 127 -10.81 -2.15 2.92
CA PHE A 127 -9.88 -2.24 1.79
C PHE A 127 -8.43 -2.23 2.26
N LEU A 128 -8.07 -1.33 3.18
CA LEU A 128 -6.71 -1.21 3.69
C LEU A 128 -6.30 -2.40 4.57
N ILE A 129 -7.24 -3.00 5.32
CA ILE A 129 -6.99 -4.24 6.06
C ILE A 129 -6.80 -5.40 5.08
N ALA A 130 -7.67 -5.51 4.06
CA ALA A 130 -7.55 -6.56 3.05
C ALA A 130 -6.19 -6.51 2.33
N GLN A 131 -5.73 -5.31 1.97
CA GLN A 131 -4.40 -5.13 1.40
C GLN A 131 -3.29 -5.58 2.36
N GLN A 132 -3.30 -5.15 3.62
CA GLN A 132 -2.32 -5.58 4.62
C GLN A 132 -2.28 -7.11 4.81
N ILE A 133 -3.44 -7.78 4.76
CA ILE A 133 -3.52 -9.25 4.81
C ILE A 133 -2.88 -9.86 3.57
N GLN A 134 -3.15 -9.34 2.38
CA GLN A 134 -2.58 -9.87 1.15
C GLN A 134 -1.06 -9.64 1.06
N GLU A 135 -0.58 -8.50 1.54
CA GLU A 135 0.84 -8.13 1.49
C GLU A 135 1.69 -8.92 2.47
N SER A 136 1.28 -8.96 3.75
CA SER A 136 2.15 -9.44 4.83
C SER A 136 1.48 -10.47 5.73
N ASN A 137 0.29 -10.94 5.38
CA ASN A 137 -0.56 -11.68 6.32
C ASN A 137 -0.76 -10.89 7.64
N TYR A 138 -0.81 -9.56 7.53
CA TYR A 138 -0.89 -8.61 8.65
C TYR A 138 0.32 -8.66 9.61
N GLN A 139 1.48 -9.15 9.17
CA GLN A 139 2.70 -9.25 9.99
C GLN A 139 3.56 -7.97 9.87
N PRO A 140 3.79 -7.24 10.97
CA PRO A 140 4.58 -6.00 10.97
C PRO A 140 5.99 -6.12 10.40
N ALA A 141 6.70 -7.21 10.70
CA ALA A 141 8.10 -7.41 10.34
C ALA A 141 8.30 -8.23 9.06
N ALA A 142 7.23 -8.43 8.25
CA ALA A 142 7.33 -9.22 7.04
C ALA A 142 8.34 -8.64 6.05
N VAL A 143 9.13 -9.52 5.42
CA VAL A 143 10.08 -9.19 4.35
C VAL A 143 9.92 -10.20 3.23
N SER A 144 9.76 -9.73 2.00
CA SER A 144 9.69 -10.59 0.82
C SER A 144 11.07 -10.83 0.21
N SER A 145 11.17 -11.84 -0.65
CA SER A 145 12.36 -12.10 -1.48
C SER A 145 12.67 -10.97 -2.47
N ALA A 146 11.69 -10.11 -2.78
CA ALA A 146 11.86 -8.91 -3.61
C ALA A 146 12.21 -7.66 -2.78
N GLU A 147 12.63 -7.86 -1.52
CA GLU A 147 13.03 -6.84 -0.56
C GLU A 147 11.94 -5.83 -0.22
N ALA A 148 10.66 -6.18 -0.43
CA ALA A 148 9.55 -5.42 0.12
C ALA A 148 9.42 -5.70 1.62
N TYR A 149 9.10 -4.69 2.43
CA TYR A 149 9.12 -4.79 3.88
C TYR A 149 7.94 -4.11 4.59
N GLY A 150 7.66 -4.58 5.80
CA GLY A 150 6.60 -4.04 6.64
C GLY A 150 5.22 -4.62 6.33
N VAL A 151 4.20 -4.18 7.08
CA VAL A 151 2.82 -4.68 6.94
C VAL A 151 2.20 -4.35 5.57
N MET A 152 2.66 -3.27 4.93
CA MET A 152 2.24 -2.86 3.57
C MET A 152 3.17 -3.36 2.46
N GLN A 153 4.24 -4.12 2.80
CA GLN A 153 5.28 -4.56 1.85
C GLN A 153 5.76 -3.42 0.95
N THR A 154 6.23 -2.33 1.57
CA THR A 154 6.76 -1.18 0.86
C THR A 154 8.15 -1.52 0.31
N ARG A 155 8.43 -1.14 -0.94
CA ARG A 155 9.76 -1.22 -1.56
C ARG A 155 10.42 0.16 -1.55
N ASP A 156 11.73 0.20 -1.65
CA ASP A 156 12.49 1.47 -1.69
C ASP A 156 12.00 2.42 -2.77
N ILE A 157 11.67 1.91 -3.96
CA ILE A 157 11.12 2.74 -5.04
C ILE A 157 9.82 3.45 -4.64
N ALA A 158 8.96 2.79 -3.85
CA ALA A 158 7.73 3.40 -3.35
C ALA A 158 8.03 4.48 -2.30
N VAL A 159 9.06 4.30 -1.45
CA VAL A 159 9.52 5.34 -0.52
C VAL A 159 9.99 6.58 -1.29
N LEU A 160 10.76 6.38 -2.36
CA LEU A 160 11.23 7.46 -3.23
C LEU A 160 10.08 8.17 -3.96
N ASP A 161 9.09 7.42 -4.45
CA ASP A 161 7.91 8.00 -5.11
C ASP A 161 7.03 8.78 -4.13
N VAL A 162 6.87 8.30 -2.88
CA VAL A 162 6.22 9.05 -1.81
C VAL A 162 6.97 10.36 -1.53
N HIS A 163 8.29 10.30 -1.37
CA HIS A 163 9.11 11.50 -1.15
C HIS A 163 8.94 12.53 -2.29
N ARG A 164 9.00 12.06 -3.55
CA ARG A 164 8.81 12.92 -4.73
C ARG A 164 7.41 13.53 -4.78
N TYR A 165 6.38 12.71 -4.51
CA TYR A 165 4.99 13.13 -4.53
C TYR A 165 4.74 14.24 -3.51
N LEU A 166 5.22 14.07 -2.28
CA LEU A 166 5.03 15.09 -1.25
C LEU A 166 5.82 16.37 -1.55
N LYS A 167 7.01 16.31 -2.17
CA LYS A 167 7.71 17.51 -2.70
C LYS A 167 6.90 18.24 -3.78
N ILE A 168 6.14 17.53 -4.62
CA ILE A 168 5.23 18.16 -5.59
C ILE A 168 4.09 18.88 -4.86
N LEU A 169 3.48 18.22 -3.87
CA LEU A 169 2.40 18.82 -3.07
C LEU A 169 2.88 20.07 -2.32
N ASN A 170 4.06 20.01 -1.70
CA ASN A 170 4.66 21.14 -0.98
C ASN A 170 4.75 22.38 -1.87
N ARG A 171 5.31 22.21 -3.09
CA ARG A 171 5.46 23.29 -4.07
C ARG A 171 4.13 23.83 -4.59
N LYS A 172 3.16 22.96 -4.86
CA LYS A 172 1.87 23.36 -5.44
C LYS A 172 0.94 24.05 -4.45
N ASN A 173 0.92 23.54 -3.21
CA ASN A 173 -0.04 23.99 -2.20
C ASN A 173 0.56 25.00 -1.23
N ASN A 174 1.81 25.42 -1.45
CA ASN A 174 2.57 26.30 -0.56
C ASN A 174 2.47 25.85 0.91
N THR A 175 2.48 24.53 1.12
CA THR A 175 2.45 23.94 2.46
C THR A 175 3.90 23.87 2.95
N ASP A 176 4.12 24.06 4.25
CA ASP A 176 5.44 23.91 4.86
C ASP A 176 5.53 22.54 5.52
N TYR A 177 5.68 21.49 4.70
CA TYR A 177 5.96 20.19 5.26
C TYR A 177 7.43 20.13 5.68
N ALA A 178 7.70 19.90 6.96
CA ALA A 178 9.06 19.89 7.52
C ALA A 178 10.07 18.98 6.78
N PHE A 179 9.60 17.89 6.15
CA PHE A 179 10.45 16.99 5.36
C PHE A 179 10.79 17.55 3.96
N ALA A 180 10.11 18.58 3.46
CA ALA A 180 10.37 19.13 2.12
C ALA A 180 11.77 19.73 1.99
N ASN A 181 12.39 20.08 3.12
CA ASN A 181 13.78 20.52 3.24
C ASN A 181 14.79 19.36 3.25
N TYR A 182 14.35 18.09 3.18
CA TYR A 182 15.25 16.97 2.82
C TYR A 182 15.57 17.07 1.33
N ASP A 183 16.52 17.95 1.01
CA ASP A 183 16.98 18.14 -0.37
C ASP A 183 18.01 17.10 -0.82
N GLU A 184 18.53 16.32 0.13
CA GLU A 184 19.40 15.20 -0.15
C GLU A 184 18.61 14.04 -0.79
N LYS A 185 19.18 13.46 -1.84
CA LYS A 185 18.71 12.18 -2.36
C LYS A 185 18.85 11.17 -1.23
N LEU A 186 17.75 10.52 -0.84
CA LEU A 186 17.79 9.40 0.10
C LEU A 186 18.83 8.39 -0.38
N SER A 187 19.88 8.21 0.41
CA SER A 187 20.98 7.31 0.13
C SER A 187 20.56 5.85 0.35
N GLY A 188 21.35 4.91 -0.15
CA GLY A 188 21.12 3.49 0.13
C GLY A 188 21.26 3.13 1.61
N LEU A 189 22.04 3.88 2.38
CA LEU A 189 22.16 3.71 3.83
C LEU A 189 20.89 4.18 4.55
N ASP A 190 20.33 5.31 4.13
CA ASP A 190 19.11 5.90 4.68
C ASP A 190 17.93 4.93 4.49
N LEU A 191 17.84 4.30 3.30
CA LEU A 191 16.80 3.33 2.98
C LEU A 191 16.87 2.08 3.87
N LYS A 192 18.07 1.58 4.19
CA LYS A 192 18.24 0.46 5.13
C LYS A 192 17.79 0.84 6.54
N ILE A 193 18.12 2.04 7.01
CA ILE A 193 17.69 2.52 8.33
C ILE A 193 16.17 2.67 8.35
N ILE A 194 15.58 3.29 7.32
CA ILE A 194 14.12 3.43 7.15
C ILE A 194 13.45 2.06 7.21
N GLN A 195 13.98 1.07 6.48
CA GLN A 195 13.48 -0.29 6.47
C GLN A 195 13.46 -0.91 7.88
N GLU A 196 14.53 -0.77 8.66
CA GLU A 196 14.60 -1.29 10.03
C GLU A 196 13.57 -0.61 10.96
N TYR A 197 13.38 0.71 10.84
CA TYR A 197 12.34 1.42 11.57
C TYR A 197 10.94 0.93 11.19
N ILE A 198 10.67 0.69 9.91
CA ILE A 198 9.36 0.24 9.41
C ILE A 198 9.02 -1.17 9.91
N LYS A 199 10.01 -2.08 9.96
CA LYS A 199 9.82 -3.43 10.52
C LYS A 199 9.49 -3.39 12.01
N LYS A 200 10.12 -2.47 12.75
CA LYS A 200 9.95 -2.32 14.20
C LYS A 200 8.66 -1.57 14.58
N TYR A 201 8.28 -0.57 13.79
CA TYR A 201 7.14 0.31 14.05
C TYR A 201 6.17 0.29 12.87
N PRO A 202 5.13 -0.56 12.91
CA PRO A 202 4.27 -0.82 11.76
C PRO A 202 3.47 0.40 11.29
N ASP A 203 3.30 1.43 12.12
CA ASP A 203 2.57 2.64 11.74
C ASP A 203 3.29 3.43 10.65
N TYR A 204 4.63 3.42 10.63
CA TYR A 204 5.39 3.99 9.51
C TYR A 204 5.13 3.21 8.21
N SER A 205 5.07 1.88 8.26
CA SER A 205 4.71 1.05 7.10
C SER A 205 3.33 1.44 6.56
N ARG A 206 2.35 1.60 7.47
CA ARG A 206 0.98 1.97 7.10
C ARG A 206 0.91 3.37 6.53
N ALA A 207 1.58 4.35 7.13
CA ALA A 207 1.60 5.73 6.66
C ALA A 207 2.21 5.81 5.25
N LEU A 208 3.39 5.22 5.04
CA LEU A 208 4.05 5.17 3.74
C LEU A 208 3.19 4.48 2.67
N GLY A 209 2.68 3.28 2.98
CA GLY A 209 1.83 2.54 2.04
C GLY A 209 0.56 3.33 1.66
N LYS A 210 -0.08 4.01 2.62
CA LYS A 210 -1.27 4.82 2.37
C LYS A 210 -0.97 6.10 1.59
N ILE A 211 0.15 6.78 1.86
CA ILE A 211 0.56 7.93 1.05
C ILE A 211 0.94 7.46 -0.36
N PHE A 212 1.52 6.27 -0.52
CA PHE A 212 1.77 5.72 -1.85
C PHE A 212 0.47 5.45 -2.61
N LEU A 213 -0.58 4.95 -1.93
CA LEU A 213 -1.92 4.85 -2.53
C LEU A 213 -2.48 6.23 -2.93
N MET A 214 -2.29 7.27 -2.10
CA MET A 214 -2.65 8.65 -2.44
C MET A 214 -1.84 9.15 -3.65
N CYS A 215 -0.56 8.80 -3.77
CA CYS A 215 0.26 9.12 -4.93
C CYS A 215 -0.30 8.45 -6.21
N LEU A 216 -0.69 7.18 -6.13
CA LEU A 216 -1.30 6.47 -7.27
C LEU A 216 -2.62 7.11 -7.69
N HIS A 217 -3.49 7.45 -6.74
CA HIS A 217 -4.82 7.97 -7.02
C HIS A 217 -4.89 9.49 -7.23
N GLY A 218 -4.00 10.26 -6.62
CA GLY A 218 -4.04 11.72 -6.58
C GLY A 218 -3.83 12.36 -7.95
N GLN A 219 -4.46 13.52 -8.17
CA GLN A 219 -4.33 14.29 -9.41
C GLN A 219 -2.89 14.79 -9.63
N ASP A 220 -2.21 15.15 -8.54
CA ASP A 220 -0.81 15.58 -8.56
C ASP A 220 0.18 14.40 -8.56
N GLY A 221 -0.33 13.17 -8.53
CA GLY A 221 0.44 11.94 -8.68
C GLY A 221 0.14 11.27 -10.03
N TYR A 222 -0.25 10.00 -9.99
CA TYR A 222 -0.48 9.21 -11.21
C TYR A 222 -1.93 9.21 -11.71
N ALA A 223 -2.87 9.78 -10.94
CA ALA A 223 -4.29 9.89 -11.29
C ALA A 223 -4.99 8.55 -11.66
N ILE A 224 -4.51 7.43 -11.13
CA ILE A 224 -5.05 6.09 -11.36
C ILE A 224 -6.40 5.92 -10.66
N GLY A 225 -7.38 5.35 -11.34
CA GLY A 225 -8.72 5.13 -10.79
C GLY A 225 -9.57 6.40 -10.59
N ARG A 226 -9.08 7.62 -10.91
CA ARG A 226 -9.88 8.86 -10.75
C ARG A 226 -11.05 8.97 -11.73
N LYS A 227 -10.92 8.40 -12.92
CA LYS A 227 -11.91 8.55 -14.00
C LYS A 227 -13.12 7.63 -13.84
N THR A 228 -13.02 6.62 -12.98
CA THR A 228 -14.13 5.69 -12.74
C THR A 228 -15.04 6.21 -11.64
N LYS A 229 -16.36 6.17 -11.89
CA LYS A 229 -17.39 6.45 -10.87
C LYS A 229 -17.60 5.27 -9.91
N ASN A 230 -17.13 4.08 -10.29
CA ASN A 230 -17.23 2.88 -9.47
C ASN A 230 -15.96 2.73 -8.61
N SER A 231 -16.13 2.77 -7.28
CA SER A 231 -15.03 2.70 -6.31
C SER A 231 -14.30 1.36 -6.32
N VAL A 232 -14.99 0.24 -6.60
CA VAL A 232 -14.35 -1.08 -6.73
C VAL A 232 -13.43 -1.13 -7.95
N ASN A 233 -13.86 -0.56 -9.08
CA ASN A 233 -13.00 -0.44 -10.25
C ASN A 233 -11.80 0.48 -9.98
N ALA A 234 -12.01 1.58 -9.24
CA ALA A 234 -10.92 2.46 -8.82
C ALA A 234 -9.89 1.69 -7.98
N GLN A 235 -10.37 0.95 -6.97
CA GLN A 235 -9.56 0.08 -6.12
C GLN A 235 -8.76 -0.92 -6.96
N LYS A 236 -9.39 -1.61 -7.92
CA LYS A 236 -8.69 -2.57 -8.79
C LYS A 236 -7.59 -1.93 -9.62
N GLU A 237 -7.84 -0.77 -10.25
CA GLU A 237 -6.82 -0.05 -11.02
C GLU A 237 -5.65 0.39 -10.13
N ILE A 238 -5.94 0.89 -8.93
CA ILE A 238 -4.93 1.29 -7.96
C ILE A 238 -4.09 0.07 -7.54
N LEU A 239 -4.72 -1.06 -7.21
CA LEU A 239 -4.02 -2.28 -6.80
C LEU A 239 -3.17 -2.88 -7.93
N LEU A 240 -3.65 -2.84 -9.17
CA LEU A 240 -2.88 -3.23 -10.36
C LEU A 240 -1.59 -2.40 -10.44
N ALA A 241 -1.70 -1.07 -10.31
CA ALA A 241 -0.56 -0.17 -10.34
C ALA A 241 0.35 -0.31 -9.11
N TYR A 242 -0.22 -0.59 -7.94
CA TYR A 242 0.53 -0.82 -6.69
C TYR A 242 1.46 -2.02 -6.81
N ASN A 243 0.95 -3.15 -7.32
CA ASN A 243 1.71 -4.39 -7.41
C ASN A 243 2.59 -4.47 -8.68
N GLY A 244 2.07 -4.03 -9.83
CA GLY A 244 2.73 -4.18 -11.14
C GLY A 244 3.38 -2.92 -11.69
N GLY A 245 3.29 -1.79 -10.99
CA GLY A 245 3.67 -0.47 -11.49
C GLY A 245 2.64 0.12 -12.47
N THR A 246 2.65 1.44 -12.63
CA THR A 246 1.63 2.18 -13.42
C THR A 246 1.60 1.79 -14.90
N SER A 247 2.74 1.37 -15.45
CA SER A 247 2.84 0.93 -16.85
C SER A 247 2.03 -0.34 -17.15
N ILE A 248 1.69 -1.14 -16.13
CA ILE A 248 0.98 -2.42 -16.30
C ILE A 248 -0.41 -2.24 -16.89
N LEU A 249 -1.05 -1.10 -16.62
CA LEU A 249 -2.38 -0.76 -17.12
C LEU A 249 -2.43 -0.66 -18.65
N LYS A 250 -1.28 -0.39 -19.30
CA LYS A 250 -1.13 -0.37 -20.75
C LYS A 250 -0.78 -1.75 -21.34
N ARG A 251 -0.42 -2.73 -20.51
CA ARG A 251 0.12 -4.04 -20.90
C ARG A 251 -0.78 -5.21 -20.48
N LYS A 252 -2.09 -5.10 -20.77
CA LYS A 252 -3.13 -6.04 -20.29
C LYS A 252 -2.95 -7.51 -20.67
N LYS A 253 -2.14 -7.82 -21.68
CA LYS A 253 -1.86 -9.19 -22.14
C LYS A 253 -0.60 -9.80 -21.50
N SER A 254 0.20 -9.02 -20.77
CA SER A 254 1.45 -9.50 -20.19
C SER A 254 1.23 -10.48 -19.03
N PRO A 255 2.14 -11.44 -18.80
CA PRO A 255 2.10 -12.30 -17.61
C PRO A 255 2.07 -11.50 -16.31
N ALA A 256 2.84 -10.40 -16.23
CA ALA A 256 2.85 -9.51 -15.08
C ALA A 256 1.47 -8.88 -14.80
N TYR A 257 0.68 -8.57 -15.84
CA TYR A 257 -0.68 -8.06 -15.65
C TYR A 257 -1.60 -9.12 -15.05
N LYS A 258 -1.45 -10.39 -15.44
CA LYS A 258 -2.25 -11.49 -14.87
C LYS A 258 -1.99 -11.62 -13.37
N ILE A 259 -0.72 -11.60 -12.96
CA ILE A 259 -0.32 -11.65 -11.55
C ILE A 259 -0.89 -10.46 -10.77
N ALA A 260 -0.70 -9.24 -11.29
CA ALA A 260 -1.24 -8.03 -10.64
C ALA A 260 -2.77 -8.07 -10.54
N LYS A 261 -3.45 -8.65 -11.54
CA LYS A 261 -4.91 -8.82 -11.53
C LYS A 261 -5.35 -9.83 -10.48
N GLU A 262 -4.68 -10.97 -10.37
CA GLU A 262 -4.94 -11.97 -9.34
C GLU A 262 -4.75 -11.39 -7.93
N TYR A 263 -3.68 -10.61 -7.74
CA TYR A 263 -3.44 -9.83 -6.52
C TYR A 263 -4.61 -8.88 -6.23
N ALA A 264 -5.05 -8.10 -7.21
CA ALA A 264 -6.14 -7.14 -7.03
C ALA A 264 -7.47 -7.84 -6.69
N ASP A 265 -7.82 -8.90 -7.43
CA ASP A 265 -9.05 -9.67 -7.19
C ASP A 265 -9.03 -10.36 -5.82
N ALA A 266 -7.88 -10.85 -5.36
CA ALA A 266 -7.73 -11.45 -4.03
C ALA A 266 -8.02 -10.44 -2.91
N ILE A 267 -7.56 -9.20 -3.03
CA ILE A 267 -7.82 -8.14 -2.05
C ILE A 267 -9.30 -7.75 -2.05
N ILE A 268 -9.94 -7.64 -3.22
CA ILE A 268 -11.38 -7.35 -3.28
C ILE A 268 -12.19 -8.47 -2.60
N LYS A 269 -11.86 -9.73 -2.85
CA LYS A 269 -12.50 -10.86 -2.16
C LYS A 269 -12.27 -10.82 -0.65
N LEU A 270 -11.06 -10.50 -0.20
CA LEU A 270 -10.75 -10.36 1.24
C LEU A 270 -11.54 -9.21 1.89
N LYS A 271 -11.68 -8.07 1.19
CA LYS A 271 -12.50 -6.94 1.64
C LYS A 271 -13.95 -7.36 1.85
N ASP A 272 -14.53 -8.17 0.96
CA ASP A 272 -15.90 -8.69 1.11
C ASP A 272 -16.03 -9.61 2.33
N ILE A 273 -15.05 -10.49 2.56
CA ILE A 273 -14.98 -11.35 3.75
C ILE A 273 -14.91 -10.52 5.03
N ILE A 274 -14.08 -9.48 5.06
CA ILE A 274 -13.95 -8.56 6.19
C ILE A 274 -15.29 -7.85 6.47
N GLY A 275 -15.95 -7.34 5.43
CA GLY A 275 -17.26 -6.70 5.55
C GLY A 275 -18.31 -7.65 6.14
N MET A 276 -18.30 -8.92 5.72
CA MET A 276 -19.16 -9.96 6.28
C MET A 276 -18.85 -10.23 7.76
N ILE A 277 -17.59 -10.37 8.14
CA ILE A 277 -17.17 -10.56 9.54
C ILE A 277 -17.72 -9.42 10.41
N ARG A 278 -17.50 -8.16 10.00
CA ARG A 278 -17.96 -7.00 10.77
C ARG A 278 -19.47 -6.95 10.91
N ARG A 279 -20.20 -7.22 9.83
CA ARG A 279 -21.66 -7.26 9.84
C ARG A 279 -22.18 -8.31 10.82
N LYS A 280 -21.70 -9.55 10.71
CA LYS A 280 -22.10 -10.68 11.58
C LYS A 280 -21.69 -10.50 13.03
N ALA A 281 -20.51 -9.93 13.29
CA ALA A 281 -20.08 -9.58 14.64
C ALA A 281 -20.99 -8.51 15.26
N LYS A 282 -21.34 -7.47 14.50
CA LYS A 282 -22.28 -6.42 14.93
C LYS A 282 -23.67 -6.98 15.25
N GLU A 283 -24.21 -7.85 14.40
CA GLU A 283 -25.50 -8.54 14.64
C GLU A 283 -25.48 -9.32 15.97
N ARG A 284 -24.33 -9.88 16.34
CA ARG A 284 -24.11 -10.62 17.59
C ARG A 284 -23.71 -9.75 18.77
N LYS A 285 -23.58 -8.43 18.58
CA LYS A 285 -23.08 -7.46 19.57
C LYS A 285 -21.65 -7.77 20.04
N ILE A 286 -20.83 -8.32 19.15
CA ILE A 286 -19.41 -8.57 19.38
C ILE A 286 -18.62 -7.39 18.83
N PHE A 287 -17.74 -6.83 19.65
CA PHE A 287 -16.82 -5.77 19.24
C PHE A 287 -15.47 -6.40 18.88
N PHE A 288 -15.10 -6.28 17.62
CA PHE A 288 -13.75 -6.63 17.16
C PHE A 288 -12.99 -5.38 16.73
N ASP A 289 -11.76 -5.27 17.20
CA ASP A 289 -10.80 -4.34 16.62
C ASP A 289 -10.34 -4.81 15.23
N ASN A 290 -9.54 -3.98 14.56
CA ASN A 290 -9.04 -4.29 13.21
C ASN A 290 -8.14 -5.54 13.17
N TYR A 291 -7.42 -5.82 14.25
CA TYR A 291 -6.50 -6.95 14.33
C TYR A 291 -7.24 -8.28 14.48
N GLN A 292 -8.27 -8.32 15.33
CA GLN A 292 -9.17 -9.47 15.48
C GLN A 292 -9.92 -9.77 14.18
N VAL A 293 -10.42 -8.74 13.50
CA VAL A 293 -11.04 -8.89 12.17
C VAL A 293 -10.04 -9.46 11.16
N ALA A 294 -8.80 -8.94 11.14
CA ALA A 294 -7.76 -9.44 10.24
C ALA A 294 -7.41 -10.91 10.51
N LYS A 295 -7.25 -11.30 11.78
CA LYS A 295 -6.99 -12.69 12.18
C LYS A 295 -8.09 -13.64 11.71
N LEU A 296 -9.35 -13.28 11.95
CA LEU A 296 -10.48 -14.11 11.53
C LEU A 296 -10.51 -14.22 9.99
N ALA A 297 -10.34 -13.11 9.27
CA ALA A 297 -10.30 -13.11 7.82
C ALA A 297 -9.16 -14.01 7.26
N ILE A 298 -7.97 -13.98 7.88
CA ILE A 298 -6.84 -14.87 7.55
C ILE A 298 -7.21 -16.33 7.76
N SER A 299 -7.77 -16.69 8.92
CA SER A 299 -8.16 -18.07 9.26
C SER A 299 -9.26 -18.63 8.36
N SER A 300 -10.09 -17.75 7.80
CA SER A 300 -11.15 -18.08 6.86
C SER A 300 -10.64 -18.32 5.42
N ARG A 301 -9.38 -17.98 5.10
CA ARG A 301 -8.84 -18.17 3.74
C ARG A 301 -8.79 -19.66 3.38
N GLY A 302 -9.26 -19.98 2.17
CA GLY A 302 -9.25 -21.35 1.65
C GLY A 302 -10.34 -22.27 2.21
N LYS A 303 -11.19 -21.79 3.13
CA LYS A 303 -12.37 -22.56 3.57
C LYS A 303 -13.39 -22.63 2.45
N LYS A 304 -13.97 -23.82 2.22
CA LYS A 304 -15.04 -24.03 1.22
C LYS A 304 -16.33 -23.31 1.62
N GLN A 305 -16.63 -23.27 2.92
CA GLN A 305 -17.82 -22.62 3.50
C GLN A 305 -17.37 -21.51 4.45
N VAL A 306 -16.85 -20.42 3.89
CA VAL A 306 -16.29 -19.28 4.65
C VAL A 306 -17.32 -18.70 5.62
N GLU A 307 -18.56 -18.57 5.19
CA GLU A 307 -19.64 -17.99 5.99
C GLU A 307 -19.95 -18.85 7.23
N ASN A 308 -20.18 -20.15 7.05
CA ASN A 308 -20.44 -21.08 8.16
C ASN A 308 -19.29 -21.07 9.18
N TYR A 309 -18.04 -21.07 8.71
CA TYR A 309 -16.87 -20.98 9.58
C TYR A 309 -16.86 -19.69 10.42
N ILE A 310 -17.24 -18.56 9.82
CA ILE A 310 -17.34 -17.28 10.54
C ILE A 310 -18.48 -17.32 11.56
N ASP A 311 -19.65 -17.86 11.20
CA ASP A 311 -20.78 -17.98 12.12
C ASP A 311 -20.41 -18.86 13.33
N GLU A 312 -19.85 -20.04 13.10
CA GLU A 312 -19.38 -20.95 14.17
C GLU A 312 -18.37 -20.27 15.10
N PHE A 313 -17.39 -19.56 14.53
CA PHE A 313 -16.40 -18.83 15.32
C PHE A 313 -17.04 -17.73 16.19
N LEU A 314 -17.95 -16.94 15.62
CA LEU A 314 -18.59 -15.85 16.35
C LEU A 314 -19.54 -16.37 17.43
N ASP A 315 -20.24 -17.47 17.18
CA ASP A 315 -21.12 -18.11 18.17
C ASP A 315 -20.29 -18.70 19.32
N TYR A 316 -19.18 -19.37 19.01
CA TYR A 316 -18.21 -19.80 20.01
C TYR A 316 -17.67 -18.61 20.83
N TYR A 317 -17.24 -17.53 20.16
CA TYR A 317 -16.69 -16.35 20.83
C TYR A 317 -17.71 -15.72 21.79
N LYS A 318 -18.98 -15.60 21.36
CA LYS A 318 -20.07 -15.03 22.17
C LYS A 318 -20.39 -15.87 23.39
N ASN A 319 -20.35 -17.19 23.26
CA ASN A 319 -20.70 -18.10 24.35
C ASN A 319 -19.60 -18.23 25.40
N ASN A 320 -18.33 -18.08 25.00
CA ASN A 320 -17.18 -18.27 25.89
C ASN A 320 -16.58 -16.96 26.44
N ASN A 321 -16.94 -15.79 25.90
CA ASN A 321 -16.49 -14.48 26.39
C ASN A 321 -17.63 -13.63 26.95
N LYS A 322 -18.66 -14.26 27.54
CA LYS A 322 -19.61 -13.51 28.37
C LYS A 322 -18.85 -13.00 29.62
N PRO A 323 -19.00 -11.72 29.98
CA PRO A 323 -18.44 -11.21 31.23
C PRO A 323 -19.00 -11.95 32.45
#